data_AF-A0A7S2LNQ8-F1
#
_entry.id   AF-A0A7S2LNQ8-F1
#
_cell.length_a   1.000
_cell.length_b   1.000
_cell.length_c   1.000
_cell.angle_alpha   90.00
_cell.angle_beta   90.00
_cell.angle_gamma   90.00
#
_symmetry.space_group_name_H-M   'P 1'
#
loop_
_entity.id
_entity.type
_entity.pdbx_description
1 polymer ?
#
loop_
_entity_poly.entity_id
_entity_poly.type
_entity_poly.pdbx_seq_one_letter_code
_entity_poly.pdbx_strand_id
1 'polypeptide(L)'
;DASDARQAGFDLAELLQAGCGVRRLRAAGWSDVLSAARLRQLGVDAEHMRWGGFSMSELRAAGYAVAALRLAGFSAPALAALQRVAAREEAAKSEEYKPALQRQ
;
A
#
# COMPACT_ATOMS: atom_id res chain seq x y z
N ASP A 1 -6.47 20.49 -4.83
CA ASP A 1 -6.74 19.13 -5.31
C ASP A 1 -5.62 18.16 -5.00
N ALA A 2 -5.93 16.87 -4.80
CA ALA A 2 -4.90 15.85 -4.54
C ALA A 2 -3.97 15.62 -5.73
N SER A 3 -4.43 15.91 -6.96
CA SER A 3 -3.65 15.82 -8.20
C SER A 3 -2.53 16.86 -8.25
N ASP A 4 -2.79 18.04 -7.70
CA ASP A 4 -1.80 19.13 -7.58
C ASP A 4 -0.73 18.77 -6.54
N ALA A 5 -1.15 18.14 -5.44
CA ALA A 5 -0.25 17.73 -4.36
C ALA A 5 0.84 16.75 -4.83
N ARG A 6 0.56 15.88 -5.82
CA ARG A 6 1.58 15.00 -6.40
C ARG A 6 2.63 15.78 -7.19
N GLN A 7 2.22 16.81 -7.92
CA GLN A 7 3.14 17.67 -8.69
C GLN A 7 3.95 18.59 -7.78
N ALA A 8 3.35 19.02 -6.68
CA ALA A 8 4.01 19.84 -5.65
C ALA A 8 4.90 19.01 -4.70
N GLY A 9 4.96 17.68 -4.85
CA GLY A 9 5.85 16.81 -4.08
C GLY A 9 5.40 16.54 -2.63
N PHE A 10 4.11 16.72 -2.33
CA PHE A 10 3.58 16.44 -0.99
C PHE A 10 3.64 14.94 -0.66
N ASP A 11 3.92 14.65 0.61
CA ASP A 11 3.96 13.28 1.12
C ASP A 11 2.54 12.77 1.42
N LEU A 12 2.35 11.45 1.36
CA LEU A 12 1.05 10.83 1.67
C LEU A 12 0.61 11.08 3.12
N ALA A 13 1.59 11.30 4.02
CA ALA A 13 1.35 11.67 5.42
C ALA A 13 0.60 13.00 5.55
N GLU A 14 1.08 14.04 4.85
CA GLU A 14 0.45 15.36 4.87
C GLU A 14 -0.93 15.32 4.25
N LEU A 15 -1.11 14.53 3.18
CA LEU A 15 -2.41 14.36 2.55
C LEU A 15 -3.41 13.67 3.47
N LEU A 16 -3.00 12.62 4.19
CA LEU A 16 -3.84 11.99 5.21
C LEU A 16 -4.19 12.96 6.33
N GLN A 17 -3.23 13.76 6.82
CA GLN A 17 -3.49 14.79 7.84
C GLN A 17 -4.41 15.90 7.34
N ALA A 18 -4.33 16.25 6.05
CA ALA A 18 -5.24 17.18 5.39
C ALA A 18 -6.65 16.59 5.13
N GLY A 19 -6.91 15.34 5.55
CA GLY A 19 -8.19 14.66 5.32
C GLY A 19 -8.39 14.18 3.88
N CYS A 20 -7.33 14.04 3.09
CA CYS A 20 -7.38 13.34 1.81
C CYS A 20 -7.43 11.83 2.07
N GLY A 21 -8.64 11.28 2.07
CA GLY A 21 -8.85 9.83 2.09
C GLY A 21 -8.26 9.13 0.86
N VAL A 22 -7.99 7.84 1.00
CA VAL A 22 -7.38 6.96 -0.01
C VAL A 22 -8.05 7.07 -1.39
N ARG A 23 -9.37 7.29 -1.42
CA ARG A 23 -10.14 7.47 -2.66
C ARG A 23 -9.70 8.70 -3.47
N ARG A 24 -9.42 9.82 -2.79
CA ARG A 24 -8.89 11.05 -3.43
C ARG A 24 -7.45 10.87 -3.89
N LEU A 25 -6.63 10.19 -3.07
CA LEU A 25 -5.26 9.85 -3.44
C LEU A 25 -5.23 9.01 -4.72
N ARG A 26 -6.10 8.00 -4.81
CA ARG A 26 -6.23 7.18 -6.01
C ARG A 26 -6.71 7.99 -7.21
N ALA A 27 -7.68 8.89 -7.04
CA ALA A 27 -8.12 9.80 -8.10
C ALA A 27 -7.00 10.75 -8.57
N ALA A 28 -6.07 11.10 -7.68
CA ALA A 28 -4.84 11.83 -7.98
C ALA A 28 -3.73 10.97 -8.61
N GLY A 29 -4.03 9.70 -8.91
CA GLY A 29 -3.12 8.76 -9.57
C GLY A 29 -2.21 7.98 -8.63
N TRP A 30 -2.37 8.08 -7.30
CA TRP A 30 -1.59 7.31 -6.33
C TRP A 30 -2.05 5.85 -6.21
N SER A 31 -2.30 5.18 -7.34
CA SER A 31 -2.68 3.76 -7.42
C SER A 31 -1.48 2.79 -7.41
N ASP A 32 -0.26 3.32 -7.35
CA ASP A 32 0.95 2.50 -7.36
C ASP A 32 1.15 1.70 -6.06
N VAL A 33 1.87 0.57 -6.20
CA VAL A 33 2.25 -0.31 -5.08
C VAL A 33 3.06 0.44 -4.01
N LEU A 34 3.91 1.38 -4.42
CA LEU A 34 4.71 2.21 -3.51
C LEU A 34 3.84 3.10 -2.63
N SER A 35 2.79 3.68 -3.22
CA SER A 35 1.80 4.50 -2.51
C SER A 35 1.08 3.69 -1.44
N ALA A 36 0.64 2.47 -1.81
CA ALA A 36 0.01 1.56 -0.86
C ALA A 36 0.95 1.14 0.29
N ALA A 37 2.24 0.93 0.00
CA ALA A 37 3.24 0.62 1.01
C ALA A 37 3.49 1.80 1.96
N ARG A 38 3.52 3.03 1.44
CA ARG A 38 3.62 4.25 2.26
C ARG A 38 2.38 4.44 3.13
N LEU A 39 1.18 4.26 2.59
CA LEU A 39 -0.07 4.32 3.36
C LEU A 39 -0.09 3.31 4.51
N ARG A 40 0.45 2.10 4.28
CA ARG A 40 0.63 1.10 5.34
C ARG A 40 1.54 1.62 6.47
N GLN A 41 2.66 2.26 6.13
CA GLN A 41 3.60 2.83 7.10
C GLN A 41 2.97 3.98 7.90
N LEU A 42 1.97 4.65 7.32
CA LEU A 42 1.21 5.73 7.96
C LEU A 42 0.06 5.21 8.85
N GLY A 43 -0.08 3.88 9.00
CA GLY A 43 -1.12 3.26 9.81
C GLY A 43 -2.45 3.06 9.10
N VAL A 44 -2.49 3.13 7.77
CA VAL A 44 -3.70 2.82 7.00
C VAL A 44 -3.88 1.31 6.90
N ASP A 45 -5.01 0.81 7.40
CA ASP A 45 -5.36 -0.60 7.30
C ASP A 45 -5.78 -1.03 5.88
N ALA A 46 -5.63 -2.32 5.61
CA ALA A 46 -6.06 -2.93 4.35
C ALA A 46 -7.56 -2.73 4.07
N GLU A 47 -8.38 -2.58 5.12
CA GLU A 47 -9.79 -2.26 4.98
C GLU A 47 -9.95 -0.86 4.36
N HIS A 48 -9.32 0.15 4.93
CA HIS A 48 -9.37 1.52 4.41
C HIS A 48 -8.85 1.61 2.97
N MET A 49 -7.82 0.82 2.64
CA MET A 49 -7.31 0.71 1.28
C MET A 49 -8.32 0.08 0.32
N ARG A 50 -9.01 -0.98 0.75
CA ARG A 50 -10.10 -1.60 -0.02
C ARG A 50 -11.21 -0.58 -0.28
N TRP A 51 -11.61 0.20 0.71
CA TRP A 51 -12.58 1.29 0.56
C TRP A 51 -12.09 2.40 -0.38
N GLY A 52 -10.77 2.60 -0.44
CA GLY A 52 -10.11 3.47 -1.40
C GLY A 52 -10.11 2.95 -2.84
N GLY A 53 -10.46 1.69 -3.07
CA GLY A 53 -10.52 1.05 -4.39
C GLY A 53 -9.27 0.23 -4.75
N PHE A 54 -8.41 -0.10 -3.79
CA PHE A 54 -7.25 -0.97 -4.03
C PHE A 54 -7.65 -2.45 -4.05
N SER A 55 -7.05 -3.20 -4.97
CA SER A 55 -7.24 -4.64 -5.07
C SER A 55 -6.33 -5.38 -4.10
N MET A 56 -6.75 -6.59 -3.73
CA MET A 56 -5.96 -7.49 -2.89
C MET A 56 -4.53 -7.72 -3.43
N SER A 57 -4.39 -7.83 -4.75
CA SER A 57 -3.09 -8.03 -5.41
C SER A 57 -2.12 -6.87 -5.16
N GLU A 58 -2.62 -5.65 -5.28
CA GLU A 58 -1.85 -4.41 -5.09
C GLU A 58 -1.44 -4.26 -3.62
N LEU A 59 -2.35 -4.55 -2.69
CA LEU A 59 -2.06 -4.53 -1.26
C LEU A 59 -1.02 -5.58 -0.89
N ARG A 60 -1.10 -6.76 -1.50
CA ARG A 60 -0.11 -7.80 -1.26
C ARG A 60 1.26 -7.40 -1.80
N ALA A 61 1.32 -6.82 -2.99
CA ALA A 61 2.55 -6.28 -3.58
C ALA A 61 3.12 -5.11 -2.74
N ALA A 62 2.26 -4.39 -2.01
CA ALA A 62 2.63 -3.34 -1.08
C ALA A 62 3.09 -3.88 0.30
N GLY A 63 3.16 -5.20 0.45
CA GLY A 63 3.63 -5.88 1.64
C GLY A 63 2.58 -6.07 2.74
N TYR A 64 1.28 -5.85 2.47
CA TYR A 64 0.26 -6.11 3.48
C TYR A 64 0.23 -7.59 3.90
N ALA A 65 0.13 -7.80 5.22
CA ALA A 65 0.01 -9.13 5.79
C ALA A 65 -1.33 -9.77 5.39
N VAL A 66 -1.32 -11.07 5.17
CA VAL A 66 -2.53 -11.82 4.82
C VAL A 66 -3.59 -11.74 5.93
N ALA A 67 -3.16 -11.67 7.19
CA ALA A 67 -4.04 -11.42 8.30
C ALA A 67 -4.81 -10.09 8.14
N ALA A 68 -4.13 -9.00 7.76
CA ALA A 68 -4.76 -7.71 7.51
C ALA A 68 -5.73 -7.76 6.32
N LEU A 69 -5.38 -8.50 5.25
CA LEU A 69 -6.28 -8.70 4.11
C LEU A 69 -7.51 -9.55 4.48
N ARG A 70 -7.36 -10.57 5.35
CA ARG A 70 -8.51 -11.31 5.90
C ARG A 70 -9.43 -10.39 6.70
N LEU A 71 -8.85 -9.54 7.55
CA LEU A 71 -9.60 -8.57 8.35
C LEU A 71 -10.33 -7.55 7.48
N ALA A 72 -9.73 -7.14 6.36
CA ALA A 72 -10.37 -6.28 5.35
C ALA A 72 -11.52 -6.97 4.60
N GLY A 73 -11.83 -8.24 4.89
CA GLY A 73 -12.93 -9.00 4.31
C GLY A 73 -12.62 -9.63 2.95
N PHE A 74 -11.34 -9.89 2.64
CA PHE A 74 -10.96 -10.68 1.46
C PHE A 74 -11.06 -12.18 1.75
N SER A 75 -11.57 -12.95 0.79
CA SER A 75 -11.80 -14.40 0.95
C SER A 75 -10.51 -15.20 1.07
N ALA A 76 -10.45 -16.10 2.05
CA ALA A 76 -9.31 -17.00 2.30
C ALA A 76 -8.74 -17.73 1.06
N PRO A 77 -9.56 -18.32 0.15
CA PRO A 77 -9.01 -18.99 -1.04
C PRO A 77 -8.32 -18.02 -2.00
N ALA A 78 -8.86 -16.81 -2.18
CA ALA A 78 -8.24 -15.77 -3.01
C ALA A 78 -6.89 -15.33 -2.43
N LEU A 79 -6.83 -15.21 -1.09
CA LEU A 79 -5.59 -14.87 -0.39
C LEU A 79 -4.50 -15.92 -0.61
N ALA A 80 -4.84 -17.20 -0.48
CA ALA A 80 -3.90 -18.31 -0.66
C ALA A 80 -3.38 -18.40 -2.10
N ALA A 81 -4.25 -18.17 -3.09
CA ALA A 81 -3.85 -18.10 -4.49
C ALA A 81 -2.82 -16.98 -4.70
N LEU A 82 -3.10 -15.80 -4.17
CA LEU A 82 -2.21 -14.65 -4.31
C LEU A 82 -0.90 -14.79 -3.53
N GLN A 83 -0.92 -15.47 -2.37
CA GLN A 83 0.29 -15.75 -1.60
C GLN A 83 1.31 -16.54 -2.40
N ARG A 84 0.87 -17.50 -3.21
CA ARG A 84 1.79 -18.30 -4.05
C ARG A 84 2.47 -17.44 -5.11
N VAL A 85 1.75 -16.46 -5.65
CA VAL A 85 2.28 -15.52 -6.65
C VAL A 85 3.20 -14.49 -5.99
N ALA A 86 2.75 -13.88 -4.91
CA ALA A 86 3.49 -12.85 -4.20
C ALA A 86 4.71 -13.39 -3.45
N ALA A 87 4.68 -14.62 -2.91
CA ALA A 87 5.85 -15.23 -2.28
C ALA A 87 7.02 -15.40 -3.25
N ARG A 88 6.73 -15.50 -4.56
CA ARG A 88 7.75 -15.59 -5.60
C ARG A 88 8.41 -14.23 -5.90
N GLU A 89 7.70 -13.12 -5.64
CA GLU A 89 8.20 -11.75 -5.86
C GLU A 89 8.74 -11.09 -4.59
N GLU A 90 8.16 -11.35 -3.41
CA GLU A 90 8.64 -10.84 -2.12
C GLU A 90 9.99 -11.44 -1.73
N ALA A 91 10.27 -12.68 -2.15
CA ALA A 91 11.60 -13.28 -2.01
C ALA A 91 12.69 -12.46 -2.76
N ALA A 92 12.32 -11.70 -3.80
CA ALA A 92 13.26 -10.86 -4.53
C ALA A 92 13.41 -9.45 -3.93
N LYS A 93 12.38 -8.91 -3.25
CA LYS A 93 12.40 -7.53 -2.70
C LYS A 93 12.88 -7.41 -1.25
N SER A 94 12.78 -8.47 -0.45
CA SER A 94 13.28 -8.46 0.94
C SER A 94 14.80 -8.28 1.02
N GLU A 95 15.51 -8.57 -0.07
CA GLU A 95 16.95 -8.31 -0.22
C GLU A 95 17.29 -6.84 -0.55
N GLU A 96 16.32 -6.04 -1.00
CA GLU A 96 16.53 -4.65 -1.45
C GLU A 96 16.01 -3.58 -0.47
N TYR A 97 15.09 -3.91 0.46
CA TYR A 97 14.64 -3.00 1.53
C TYR A 97 15.60 -2.99 2.74
N LYS A 98 16.90 -2.88 2.46
CA LYS A 98 17.89 -2.33 3.38
C LYS A 98 18.86 -1.44 2.59
N PRO A 99 18.49 -0.19 2.29
CA PRO A 99 19.50 0.82 2.13
C PRO A 99 19.34 1.87 3.25
N ALA A 100 20.46 2.13 3.95
CA ALA A 100 20.72 3.34 4.73
C ALA A 100 20.29 3.44 6.21
N LEU A 101 20.63 2.44 7.04
CA LEU A 101 20.97 2.72 8.46
C LEU A 101 22.35 2.18 8.85
N GLN A 102 23.34 2.34 7.96
CA GLN A 102 24.74 2.09 8.31
C GLN A 102 25.64 3.04 7.53
N ARG A 103 25.70 4.29 7.99
CA ARG A 103 26.91 5.10 7.89
C ARG A 103 27.14 5.71 9.27
N GLN A 104 27.94 5.00 10.07
CA GLN A 104 28.79 5.64 11.07
C GLN A 104 29.78 6.57 10.36
#